data_AF-A0A7S3P9B3-F1
#
_entry.id   AF-A0A7S3P9B3-F1
#
_cell.length_a   1.000
_cell.length_b   1.000
_cell.length_c   1.000
_cell.angle_alpha   90.00
_cell.angle_beta   90.00
_cell.angle_gamma   90.00
#
_symmetry.space_group_name_H-M   'P 1'
#
loop_
_entity.id
_entity.type
_entity.pdbx_description
1 polymer ?
#
loop_
_entity_poly.entity_id
_entity_poly.type
_entity_poly.pdbx_seq_one_letter_code
_entity_poly.pdbx_strand_id
1 'polypeptide(L)'
;MWSKWNREYFDADFPRLFVRFEDMIFNAEKVMQEVANCAGLSVHQPYLGMLEPSKEHGNSSGLITAMVRYGTDVGRADGLLSEDIKYANKELDVDLMRRFQYNKVESDSSRQQEPP
;
A
#
# COMPACT_ATOMS: atom_id res chain seq x y z
N MET A 1 4.10 -7.56 -14.43
CA MET A 1 3.71 -8.72 -13.59
C MET A 1 2.64 -8.34 -12.57
N TRP A 2 2.87 -7.36 -11.68
CA TRP A 2 1.87 -6.94 -10.68
C TRP A 2 0.57 -6.34 -11.22
N SER A 3 0.64 -5.46 -12.22
CA SER A 3 -0.58 -4.91 -12.82
C SER A 3 -1.43 -5.98 -13.51
N LYS A 4 -0.78 -6.95 -14.16
CA LYS A 4 -1.47 -8.09 -14.79
C LYS A 4 -2.21 -8.93 -13.74
N TRP A 5 -1.52 -9.33 -12.66
CA TRP A 5 -2.15 -10.12 -11.61
C TRP A 5 -3.32 -9.39 -10.93
N ASN A 6 -3.14 -8.10 -10.59
CA ASN A 6 -4.22 -7.31 -10.00
C ASN A 6 -5.39 -7.11 -10.97
N ARG A 7 -5.12 -6.96 -12.27
CA ARG A 7 -6.14 -6.88 -13.31
C ARG A 7 -6.94 -8.17 -13.39
N GLU A 8 -6.26 -9.31 -13.47
CA GLU A 8 -6.90 -10.63 -13.52
C GLU A 8 -7.75 -10.88 -12.26
N TYR A 9 -7.24 -10.53 -11.08
CA TYR A 9 -8.03 -10.64 -9.84
C TYR A 9 -9.20 -9.65 -9.83
N PHE A 10 -9.03 -8.45 -10.38
CA PHE A 10 -10.09 -7.44 -10.49
C PHE A 10 -11.18 -7.84 -11.47
N ASP A 11 -10.85 -8.56 -12.54
CA ASP A 11 -11.80 -8.97 -13.58
C ASP A 11 -12.38 -10.37 -13.36
N ALA A 12 -12.01 -11.04 -12.27
CA ALA A 12 -12.51 -12.37 -11.92
C ALA A 12 -14.05 -12.43 -11.86
N ASP A 13 -14.62 -13.61 -12.09
CA ASP A 13 -16.07 -13.85 -12.12
C ASP A 13 -16.65 -14.30 -10.76
N PHE A 14 -15.81 -14.40 -9.72
CA PHE A 14 -16.22 -14.72 -8.36
C PHE A 14 -16.20 -13.50 -7.42
N PRO A 15 -16.98 -13.51 -6.31
CA PRO A 15 -16.96 -12.46 -5.30
C PRO A 15 -15.56 -12.25 -4.73
N ARG A 16 -15.15 -10.97 -4.60
CA ARG A 16 -13.79 -10.60 -4.20
C ARG A 16 -13.80 -9.39 -3.29
N LEU A 17 -12.76 -9.30 -2.48
CA LEU A 17 -12.54 -8.19 -1.56
C LEU A 17 -11.17 -7.57 -1.89
N PHE A 18 -11.15 -6.25 -2.00
CA PHE A 18 -9.92 -5.47 -2.11
C PHE A 18 -9.73 -4.65 -0.85
N VAL A 19 -8.58 -4.84 -0.20
CA VAL A 19 -8.15 -4.03 0.92
C VAL A 19 -6.78 -3.48 0.57
N ARG A 20 -6.64 -2.15 0.57
CA ARG A 20 -5.33 -1.53 0.36
C ARG A 20 -4.49 -1.70 1.61
N PHE A 21 -3.20 -1.87 1.40
CA PHE A 21 -2.26 -2.03 2.50
C PHE A 21 -2.24 -0.79 3.41
N GLU A 22 -2.33 0.40 2.82
CA GLU A 22 -2.37 1.67 3.55
C GLU A 22 -3.62 1.79 4.44
N ASP A 23 -4.78 1.32 3.97
CA ASP A 23 -6.01 1.35 4.78
C ASP A 23 -5.86 0.49 6.04
N MET A 24 -5.16 -0.65 5.95
CA MET A 24 -4.84 -1.49 7.10
C MET A 24 -3.83 -0.86 8.06
N ILE A 25 -2.91 -0.03 7.57
CA ILE A 25 -1.97 0.69 8.44
C ILE A 25 -2.68 1.81 9.21
N PHE A 26 -3.49 2.61 8.52
CA PHE A 26 -4.01 3.87 9.08
C PHE A 26 -5.41 3.74 9.68
N ASN A 27 -6.19 2.73 9.26
CA ASN A 27 -7.60 2.59 9.63
C ASN A 27 -7.99 1.13 9.91
N ALA A 28 -7.06 0.35 10.48
CA ALA A 28 -7.19 -1.10 10.64
C ALA A 28 -8.52 -1.55 11.25
N GLU A 29 -8.95 -0.92 12.35
CA GLU A 29 -10.21 -1.23 13.04
C GLU A 29 -11.43 -1.07 12.11
N LYS A 30 -11.50 0.07 11.42
CA LYS A 30 -12.59 0.36 10.48
C LYS A 30 -12.58 -0.64 9.32
N VAL A 31 -11.41 -0.93 8.76
CA VAL A 31 -11.28 -1.92 7.68
C VAL A 31 -11.77 -3.28 8.15
N MET A 32 -11.34 -3.75 9.32
CA MET A 32 -11.77 -5.03 9.86
C MET A 32 -13.28 -5.08 10.10
N GLN A 33 -13.90 -3.97 10.49
CA GLN A 33 -15.35 -3.87 10.61
C GLN A 33 -16.05 -3.99 9.25
N GLU A 34 -15.57 -3.31 8.21
CA GLU A 34 -16.11 -3.43 6.85
C GLU A 34 -15.94 -4.84 6.28
N VAL A 35 -14.78 -5.49 6.54
CA VAL A 35 -14.54 -6.89 6.13
C VAL A 35 -15.51 -7.82 6.84
N ALA A 36 -15.72 -7.65 8.15
CA ALA A 36 -16.66 -8.46 8.91
C ALA A 36 -18.09 -8.29 8.40
N ASN A 37 -18.51 -7.05 8.12
CA ASN A 37 -19.82 -6.78 7.52
C ASN A 37 -19.98 -7.46 6.16
N CYS A 38 -18.93 -7.40 5.31
CA CYS A 38 -18.94 -8.04 4.00
C CYS A 38 -19.02 -9.57 4.08
N ALA A 39 -18.35 -10.19 5.07
CA ALA A 39 -18.28 -11.63 5.25
C ALA A 39 -19.39 -12.21 6.14
N GLY A 40 -20.23 -11.37 6.75
CA GLY A 40 -21.24 -11.79 7.73
C GLY A 40 -20.64 -12.27 9.05
N LEU A 41 -19.49 -11.71 9.45
CA LEU A 41 -18.76 -12.02 10.67
C LEU A 41 -18.93 -10.91 11.72
N SER A 42 -18.49 -11.17 12.95
CA SER A 42 -18.34 -10.16 13.99
C SER A 42 -16.86 -9.87 14.26
N VAL A 43 -16.54 -8.61 14.56
CA VAL A 43 -15.20 -8.20 15.02
C VAL A 43 -15.17 -8.28 16.55
N HIS A 44 -14.08 -8.81 17.11
CA HIS A 44 -13.85 -8.77 18.55
C HIS A 44 -13.69 -7.32 19.02
N GLN A 45 -14.30 -6.99 20.17
CA GLN A 45 -14.26 -5.67 20.77
C GLN A 45 -13.69 -5.75 22.20
N PRO A 46 -12.71 -4.89 22.57
CA PRO A 46 -12.13 -3.82 21.76
C PRO A 46 -11.18 -4.34 20.67
N TYR A 47 -11.02 -3.57 19.58
CA TYR A 47 -10.01 -3.87 18.57
C TYR A 47 -8.59 -3.79 19.17
N LEU A 48 -7.81 -4.86 18.99
CA LEU A 48 -6.42 -4.94 19.45
C LEU A 48 -5.48 -4.79 18.25
N GLY A 49 -4.91 -3.60 18.08
CA GLY A 49 -3.88 -3.35 17.06
C GLY A 49 -2.55 -4.00 17.42
N MET A 50 -1.87 -4.59 16.44
CA MET A 50 -0.51 -5.11 16.62
C MET A 50 0.52 -4.04 16.26
N LEU A 51 1.24 -3.55 17.26
CA LEU A 51 2.32 -2.57 17.09
C LEU A 51 3.64 -3.24 16.75
N GLU A 52 3.86 -4.41 17.36
CA GLU A 52 5.11 -5.15 17.27
C GLU A 52 5.31 -5.81 15.91
N PRO A 53 6.55 -5.97 15.46
CA PRO A 53 6.85 -6.70 14.24
C PRO A 53 6.40 -8.17 14.32
N SER A 54 5.88 -8.70 13.21
CA SER A 54 5.42 -10.10 13.15
C SER A 54 6.55 -11.14 13.07
N LYS A 55 7.81 -10.71 12.86
CA LYS A 55 9.00 -11.57 12.73
C LYS A 55 10.24 -10.89 13.34
N GLU A 56 11.02 -11.66 14.10
CA GLU A 56 12.26 -11.21 14.75
C GLU A 56 13.51 -11.63 13.96
N HIS A 57 13.72 -11.06 12.78
CA HIS A 57 14.98 -11.18 12.04
C HIS A 57 15.45 -9.80 11.57
N GLY A 58 16.56 -9.31 12.11
CA GLY A 58 17.23 -8.06 11.68
C GLY A 58 16.35 -6.81 11.77
N ASN A 59 16.38 -5.97 10.72
CA ASN A 59 15.60 -4.73 10.59
C ASN A 59 14.11 -5.01 10.40
N SER A 60 13.45 -5.46 11.46
CA SER A 60 12.01 -5.72 11.45
C SER A 60 11.22 -4.40 11.42
N SER A 61 10.14 -4.37 10.64
CA SER A 61 9.25 -3.20 10.53
C SER A 61 8.00 -3.45 11.36
N GLY A 62 7.85 -2.71 12.46
CA GLY A 62 6.61 -2.62 13.22
C GLY A 62 5.63 -1.63 12.59
N LEU A 63 4.46 -1.46 13.21
CA LEU A 63 3.41 -0.57 12.68
C LEU A 63 3.90 0.88 12.52
N ILE A 64 4.61 1.41 13.51
CA ILE A 64 5.10 2.80 13.48
C ILE A 64 6.07 3.02 12.30
N THR A 65 7.00 2.10 12.08
CA THR A 65 7.93 2.16 10.94
C THR A 65 7.17 2.12 9.62
N ALA A 66 6.13 1.30 9.52
CA ALA A 66 5.27 1.26 8.35
C ALA A 66 4.50 2.58 8.15
N MET A 67 3.93 3.16 9.21
CA MET A 67 3.25 4.46 9.13
C MET A 67 4.18 5.56 8.62
N VAL A 68 5.42 5.63 9.11
CA VAL A 68 6.41 6.60 8.63
C VAL A 68 6.72 6.40 7.15
N ARG A 69 6.94 5.14 6.74
CA ARG A 69 7.31 4.81 5.35
C ARG A 69 6.17 5.07 4.36
N TYR A 70 4.95 4.67 4.70
CA TYR A 70 3.82 4.72 3.75
C TYR A 70 2.93 5.95 3.92
N GLY A 71 3.12 6.73 4.98
CA GLY A 71 2.28 7.90 5.31
C GLY A 71 2.55 9.14 4.46
N THR A 72 3.63 9.18 3.69
CA THR A 72 3.96 10.31 2.81
C THR A 72 4.44 9.82 1.45
N ASP A 73 4.29 10.66 0.43
CA ASP A 73 4.75 10.37 -0.93
C ASP A 73 6.29 10.22 -0.98
N VAL A 74 6.99 11.00 -0.16
CA VAL A 74 8.45 10.94 -0.02
C VAL A 74 8.89 9.60 0.54
N GLY A 75 8.28 9.14 1.65
CA GLY A 75 8.61 7.84 2.24
C GLY A 75 8.30 6.65 1.32
N ARG A 76 7.26 6.76 0.48
CA ARG A 76 6.93 5.71 -0.51
C ARG A 76 7.93 5.66 -1.66
N ALA A 77 8.49 6.80 -2.04
CA ALA A 77 9.47 6.89 -3.12
C ALA A 77 10.93 6.75 -2.62
N ASP A 78 11.14 6.61 -1.31
CA ASP A 78 12.47 6.50 -0.73
C ASP A 78 13.22 5.28 -1.29
N GLY A 79 14.45 5.52 -1.74
CA GLY A 79 15.29 4.52 -2.42
C GLY A 79 14.97 4.26 -3.90
N LEU A 80 13.97 4.92 -4.51
CA LEU A 80 13.71 4.82 -5.95
C LEU A 80 14.51 5.85 -6.75
N LEU A 81 15.09 5.41 -7.86
CA LEU A 81 15.74 6.30 -8.83
C LEU A 81 14.70 6.99 -9.73
N SER A 82 15.09 8.09 -10.35
CA SER A 82 14.23 8.81 -11.31
C SER A 82 13.80 7.91 -12.49
N GLU A 83 14.66 6.98 -12.89
CA GLU A 83 14.37 5.98 -13.92
C GLU A 83 13.36 4.93 -13.47
N ASP A 84 13.38 4.52 -12.20
CA ASP A 84 12.37 3.64 -11.61
C ASP A 84 11.00 4.30 -11.64
N ILE A 85 10.93 5.58 -11.23
CA ILE A 85 9.69 6.37 -11.24
C ILE A 85 9.18 6.50 -12.68
N LYS A 86 10.06 6.79 -13.64
CA LYS A 86 9.69 6.90 -15.06
C LYS A 86 9.17 5.58 -15.62
N TYR A 87 9.83 4.47 -15.32
CA TYR A 87 9.40 3.13 -15.71
C TYR A 87 8.04 2.79 -15.09
N ALA A 88 7.88 3.00 -13.78
CA ALA A 88 6.62 2.76 -13.07
C ALA A 88 5.47 3.58 -13.67
N ASN A 89 5.69 4.88 -13.94
CA ASN A 89 4.68 5.75 -14.53
C ASN A 89 4.27 5.34 -15.95
N LYS A 90 5.14 4.63 -16.68
CA LYS A 90 4.87 4.10 -18.01
C LYS A 90 4.14 2.75 -17.98
N GLU A 91 4.59 1.84 -17.11
CA GLU A 91 4.18 0.44 -17.15
C GLU A 91 3.04 0.06 -16.18
N LEU A 92 2.79 0.88 -15.15
CA LEU A 92 1.66 0.64 -14.25
C LEU A 92 0.32 0.91 -14.95
N ASP A 93 -0.61 -0.02 -14.77
CA ASP A 93 -1.98 0.09 -15.29
C ASP A 93 -2.71 1.31 -14.68
N VAL A 94 -2.99 2.30 -15.54
CA VAL A 94 -3.57 3.59 -15.15
C VAL A 94 -4.95 3.46 -14.53
N ASP A 95 -5.75 2.50 -14.98
CA ASP A 95 -7.11 2.31 -14.48
C ASP A 95 -7.09 1.65 -13.11
N LEU A 96 -6.19 0.70 -12.85
CA LEU A 96 -6.00 0.15 -11.50
C LEU A 96 -5.49 1.23 -10.54
N MET A 97 -4.49 2.02 -10.97
CA MET A 97 -3.96 3.13 -10.17
C MET A 97 -5.08 4.12 -9.79
N ARG A 98 -5.93 4.49 -10.76
CA ARG A 98 -7.07 5.38 -10.51
C ARG A 98 -8.09 4.75 -9.56
N ARG A 99 -8.46 3.48 -9.75
CA ARG A 99 -9.46 2.76 -8.92
C ARG A 99 -9.00 2.66 -7.46
N PHE A 100 -7.73 2.39 -7.23
CA PHE A 100 -7.16 2.29 -5.88
C PHE A 100 -6.62 3.63 -5.35
N GLN A 101 -6.85 4.72 -6.09
CA GLN A 101 -6.48 6.09 -5.71
C GLN A 101 -4.98 6.28 -5.47
N TYR A 102 -4.15 5.57 -6.23
CA TYR A 102 -2.72 5.78 -6.25
C TYR A 102 -2.36 6.86 -7.27
N ASN A 103 -1.84 7.99 -6.78
CA ASN A 103 -1.35 9.06 -7.62
C ASN A 103 0.02 8.70 -8.22
N LYS A 104 0.26 9.11 -9.47
CA LYS A 104 1.58 8.98 -10.07
C LYS A 104 2.53 9.93 -9.34
N VAL A 105 3.68 9.40 -8.92
CA VAL A 105 4.75 10.22 -8.36
C VAL A 105 5.39 10.99 -9.51
N GLU A 106 5.42 12.31 -9.43
CA GLU A 106 6.10 13.12 -10.44
C GLU A 106 7.61 12.84 -10.41
N SER A 107 8.18 12.58 -11.59
CA SER A 107 9.63 12.47 -11.72
C SER A 107 10.20 13.88 -11.63
N ASP A 108 10.66 14.24 -10.44
CA ASP A 108 11.25 15.53 -10.21
C ASP A 108 12.66 15.54 -10.81
N SER A 109 12.82 16.23 -11.94
CA SER A 109 14.13 16.46 -12.58
C SER A 109 15.09 17.31 -11.74
N SER A 110 14.66 17.75 -10.54
CA SER A 110 15.47 18.55 -9.61
C SER A 110 16.18 17.76 -8.51
N ARG A 111 15.91 16.45 -8.34
CA ARG A 111 16.51 15.64 -7.26
C ARG A 111 17.95 15.14 -7.53
N GLN A 112 18.59 15.59 -8.61
CA GLN A 112 20.02 15.35 -8.88
C GLN A 112 20.87 16.55 -8.40
N GLN A 113 21.04 16.71 -7.10
CA GLN A 113 22.05 17.53 -6.39
C GLN A 113 21.77 17.32 -4.90
N GLU A 114 22.59 16.76 -4.02
CA GLU A 114 23.97 16.24 -3.96
C GLU A 114 23.98 15.22 -2.79
N PRO A 115 24.96 14.29 -2.68
CA PRO A 115 25.22 13.60 -1.42
C PRO A 115 26.17 14.43 -0.54
N PRO A 116 26.09 14.32 0.81
CA PRO A 116 27.26 14.55 1.66
C PRO A 116 28.27 13.39 1.57
#